data_AF-A0A1F5ISL6-F1
#
_entry.id   AF-A0A1F5ISL6-F1
#
_cell.length_a   1.000
_cell.length_b   1.000
_cell.length_c   1.000
_cell.angle_alpha   90.00
_cell.angle_beta   90.00
_cell.angle_gamma   90.00
#
_symmetry.space_group_name_H-M   'P 1'
#
loop_
_entity.id
_entity.type
_entity.pdbx_description
1 polymer ?
#
loop_
_entity_poly.entity_id
_entity_poly.type
_entity_poly.pdbx_seq_one_letter_code
_entity_poly.pdbx_strand_id
1 'polypeptide(L)' 'MKKSSLLSTLGIIYFILGLVFTIAFALYYRWPGLAFLSPGFFSVLFTWPYQAIGFIRDLLQFGLAGKPI' A
#
# COMPACT_ATOMS: atom_id res chain seq x y z
N MET A 1 3.19 25.40 17.10
CA MET A 1 3.88 24.60 16.07
C MET A 1 3.76 25.32 14.73
N LYS A 2 4.85 25.55 14.00
CA LYS A 2 4.79 26.23 12.68
C LYS A 2 3.96 25.34 11.74
N LYS A 3 2.99 25.89 11.00
CA LYS A 3 2.07 25.13 10.12
C LYS A 3 2.80 24.15 9.17
N SER A 4 4.03 24.49 8.77
CA SER A 4 4.93 23.63 8.00
C SER A 4 5.25 22.30 8.68
N SER A 5 5.45 22.26 9.99
CA SER A 5 5.82 21.03 10.69
C SER A 5 4.68 20.01 10.71
N LEU A 6 3.43 20.48 10.84
CA LEU A 6 2.26 19.60 10.87
C LEU A 6 2.04 18.92 9.52
N LEU A 7 2.13 19.67 8.42
CA LEU A 7 1.95 19.13 7.07
C LEU A 7 3.02 18.07 6.76
N SER A 8 4.27 18.34 7.16
CA SER A 8 5.37 17.37 7.03
C SER A 8 5.12 16.12 7.86
N THR A 9 4.67 16.24 9.12
CA THR A 9 4.33 15.08 9.94
C THR A 9 3.22 14.25 9.31
N LEU A 10 2.16 14.88 8.80
CA LEU A 10 1.07 14.18 8.11
C LEU A 10 1.56 13.46 6.85
N GLY A 11 2.43 14.10 6.06
CA GLY A 11 3.03 13.48 4.89
C GLY A 11 3.88 12.25 5.23
N ILE A 12 4.68 12.32 6.30
CA ILE A 12 5.48 11.19 6.78
C ILE A 12 4.57 10.04 7.23
N ILE A 13 3.53 10.32 8.02
CA ILE A 13 2.58 9.30 8.47
C ILE A 13 1.88 8.65 7.27
N TYR A 14 1.42 9.46 6.31
CA TYR A 14 0.77 8.97 5.10
C TYR A 14 1.69 8.03 4.31
N PHE A 15 2.97 8.40 4.17
CA PHE A 15 3.97 7.58 3.48
C PHE A 15 4.25 6.26 4.19
N ILE A 16 4.42 6.29 5.52
CA ILE A 16 4.66 5.07 6.32
C ILE A 16 3.46 4.11 6.21
N LEU A 17 2.23 4.62 6.32
CA LEU A 17 1.04 3.81 6.12
C LEU A 17 0.99 3.23 4.71
N GLY A 18 1.28 4.04 3.69
CA GLY A 18 1.35 3.57 2.31
C GLY A 18 2.39 2.46 2.11
N LEU A 19 3.53 2.54 2.78
CA LEU A 19 4.57 1.51 2.72
C LEU A 19 4.08 0.19 3.31
N VAL A 20 3.41 0.25 4.47
CA VAL A 20 2.80 -0.93 5.11
C VAL A 20 1.76 -1.57 4.19
N PHE A 21 0.86 -0.79 3.59
CA PHE A 21 -0.12 -1.30 2.64
C PHE A 21 0.55 -1.90 1.40
N THR A 22 1.57 -1.25 0.85
CA THR A 22 2.27 -1.76 -0.34
C THR A 22 2.96 -3.09 -0.07
N ILE A 23 3.56 -3.26 1.11
CA ILE A 23 4.15 -4.53 1.53
C ILE A 23 3.05 -5.60 1.66
N ALA A 24 1.92 -5.27 2.30
CA ALA A 24 0.79 -6.20 2.41
C ALA A 24 0.25 -6.63 1.03
N PHE A 25 0.14 -5.69 0.08
CA PHE A 25 -0.18 -5.97 -1.32
C PHE A 25 0.84 -6.90 -1.96
N ALA A 26 2.12 -6.56 -1.86
CA ALA A 26 3.19 -7.35 -2.46
C ALA A 26 3.18 -8.80 -1.96
N LEU A 27 2.91 -9.00 -0.67
CA LEU A 27 2.76 -10.34 -0.08
C LEU A 27 1.50 -11.04 -0.57
N TYR A 28 0.35 -10.37 -0.51
CA TYR A 28 -0.95 -10.96 -0.85
C TYR A 28 -1.07 -11.36 -2.33
N TYR A 29 -0.57 -10.49 -3.22
CA TYR A 29 -0.55 -10.72 -4.67
C TYR A 29 0.75 -11.37 -5.15
N ARG A 30 1.62 -11.82 -4.24
CA ARG A 30 2.87 -12.56 -4.52
C ARG A 30 3.75 -11.86 -5.58
N TRP A 31 3.95 -10.56 -5.41
CA TRP A 31 4.78 -9.78 -6.31
C TRP A 31 6.24 -10.28 -6.30
N PRO A 32 6.96 -10.12 -7.43
CA PRO A 32 8.39 -10.41 -7.48
C PRO A 32 9.17 -9.59 -6.42
N GLY A 33 10.25 -10.14 -5.87
CA GLY A 33 11.07 -9.44 -4.86
C GLY A 33 11.66 -8.10 -5.34
N LEU A 34 11.79 -7.91 -6.66
CA LEU A 34 12.24 -6.67 -7.29
C LEU A 34 11.10 -5.70 -7.63
N ALA A 35 9.86 -5.99 -7.22
CA ALA A 35 8.70 -5.16 -7.56
C ALA A 35 8.78 -3.73 -7.02
N PHE A 36 9.63 -3.47 -6.00
CA PHE A 36 9.89 -2.11 -5.50
C PHE A 36 10.52 -1.17 -6.55
N LEU A 37 11.07 -1.72 -7.63
CA LEU A 37 11.57 -0.96 -8.79
C LEU A 37 10.48 -0.66 -9.83
N SER A 38 9.27 -1.20 -9.65
CA SER A 38 8.18 -1.07 -10.62
C SER A 38 7.29 0.14 -10.34
N PRO A 39 6.68 0.74 -11.38
CA PRO A 39 5.66 1.78 -11.20
C PRO A 39 4.46 1.34 -10.36
N GLY A 40 4.12 0.04 -10.39
CA GLY A 40 3.00 -0.52 -9.61
C GLY A 40 3.21 -0.37 -8.10
N PHE A 41 4.44 -0.55 -7.63
CA PHE A 41 4.77 -0.36 -6.22
C PHE A 41 4.54 1.08 -5.75
N PHE A 42 5.05 2.05 -6.51
CA PHE A 42 4.84 3.47 -6.18
C PHE A 42 3.39 3.89 -6.34
N SER A 43 2.65 3.30 -7.28
CA SER A 43 1.21 3.52 -7.42
C SER A 43 0.47 3.15 -6.14
N VAL A 44 0.71 1.96 -5.57
CA VAL A 44 0.09 1.55 -4.30
C VAL A 44 0.58 2.41 -3.14
N LEU A 45 1.87 2.69 -3.05
CA LEU A 45 2.47 3.49 -1.98
C LEU A 45 1.83 4.87 -1.85
N PHE A 46 1.61 5.56 -2.96
CA PHE A 46 1.06 6.92 -2.96
C PHE A 46 -0.47 6.96 -3.03
N THR A 47 -1.14 5.89 -3.46
CA THR A 47 -2.61 5.85 -3.59
C THR A 47 -3.28 4.79 -2.72
N TRP A 48 -2.59 4.33 -1.67
CA TRP A 48 -3.03 3.24 -0.79
C TRP A 48 -4.46 3.38 -0.26
N PRO A 49 -5.04 4.56 0.06
CA PRO A 49 -6.40 4.64 0.58
C PRO A 49 -7.44 4.14 -0.43
N TYR A 50 -7.21 4.41 -1.72
CA TYR A 50 -8.09 3.95 -2.80
C TYR A 50 -7.86 2.45 -3.08
N GLN A 51 -6.60 2.02 -3.10
CA GLN A 51 -6.23 0.62 -3.34
C GLN A 51 -6.73 -0.29 -2.20
N ALA A 52 -6.69 0.17 -0.95
CA ALA A 52 -7.10 -0.58 0.24
C ALA A 52 -8.55 -1.09 0.14
N ILE A 53 -9.45 -0.34 -0.53
CA ILE A 53 -10.83 -0.78 -0.74
C ILE A 53 -10.86 -2.05 -1.61
N GLY A 54 -10.08 -2.07 -2.69
CA GLY A 54 -9.94 -3.26 -3.55
C GLY A 54 -9.28 -4.41 -2.80
N PHE A 55 -8.23 -4.12 -2.01
CA PHE A 55 -7.55 -5.12 -1.19
C PHE A 55 -8.47 -5.81 -0.20
N ILE A 56 -9.30 -5.05 0.51
CA ILE A 56 -10.23 -5.61 1.48
C ILE A 56 -11.27 -6.47 0.77
N ARG A 57 -11.78 -6.05 -0.40
CA ARG A 57 -12.69 -6.87 -1.21
C ARG A 57 -12.06 -8.18 -1.64
N ASP A 58 -10.83 -8.13 -2.15
CA ASP A 58 -10.10 -9.32 -2.56
C ASP A 58 -9.83 -10.22 -1.35
N LEU A 59 -9.46 -9.66 -0.19
CA LEU A 59 -9.28 -10.40 1.06
C LEU A 59 -10.57 -11.10 1.52
N LEU A 60 -11.72 -10.44 1.41
CA LEU A 60 -13.02 -11.01 1.74
C LEU A 60 -13.44 -12.10 0.75
N GLN A 61 -13.07 -11.96 -0.53
CA GLN A 61 -13.45 -12.89 -1.59
C GLN A 61 -12.57 -14.13 -1.65
N PHE A 62 -11.25 -13.95 -1.57
CA PHE A 62 -10.25 -15.02 -1.76
C PHE A 62 -9.61 -15.48 -0.45
N GLY A 63 -9.95 -14.84 0.68
CA GLY A 63 -9.40 -15.14 1.99
C GLY A 63 -7.91 -14.80 2.11
N LEU A 64 -7.29 -15.28 3.19
CA LEU A 64 -5.86 -15.08 3.47
C LEU A 64 -4.92 -15.88 2.56
N ALA A 65 -5.45 -16.86 1.83
CA ALA A 65 -4.67 -17.68 0.90
C ALA A 65 -4.18 -16.90 -0.33
N GLY A 66 -4.71 -15.69 -0.54
CA GLY A 66 -4.38 -14.83 -1.67
C GLY A 66 -5.27 -15.10 -2.87
N LYS A 67 -5.33 -14.10 -3.76
CA LYS A 67 -5.99 -14.23 -5.06
C LYS A 67 -5.22 -15.24 -5.92
N PRO A 68 -5.89 -16.19 -6.60
CA PRO A 68 -5.22 -17.02 -7.60
C PRO A 68 -4.62 -16.12 -8.69
N ILE A 69 -3.31 -16.28 -8.93
CA ILE A 69 -2.56 -15.54 -9.96
C ILE A 69 -3.01 -15.99 -11.34
#